data_AF-A0A0K2GYM2-F1
#
_entry.id   AF-A0A0K2GYM2-F1
#
_cell.length_a   1.000
_cell.length_b   1.000
_cell.length_c   1.000
_cell.angle_alpha   90.00
_cell.angle_beta   90.00
_cell.angle_gamma   90.00
#
_symmetry.space_group_name_H-M   'P 1'
#
loop_
_entity.id
_entity.type
_entity.pdbx_description
1 polymer ?
#
loop_
_entity_poly.entity_id
_entity_poly.type
_entity_poly.pdbx_seq_one_letter_code
_entity_poly.pdbx_strand_id
1 'polypeptide(L)'
;MREIARRARPEDLPDPKVNPHTKDEAPMGAAWPLWVQYALYGALFFGIGAFLVFLGLERWRRATFMLGMTMILLGVIRQYLPDKILGVFSVRSKLFDLTFCTVIGAGMVFLSVSVDALGS
;
A
#
# COMPACT_ATOMS: atom_id res chain seq x y z
N MET A 1 -24.75 -30.81 27.91
CA MET A 1 -25.05 -30.15 26.61
C MET A 1 -25.62 -28.73 26.77
N ARG A 2 -25.00 -27.83 27.57
CA ARG A 2 -25.46 -26.42 27.70
C ARG A 2 -24.38 -25.35 27.46
N GLU A 3 -23.15 -25.75 27.12
CA GLU A 3 -22.01 -24.82 26.97
C GLU A 3 -21.78 -24.28 25.55
N ILE A 4 -22.44 -24.84 24.52
CA ILE A 4 -22.08 -24.59 23.10
C ILE A 4 -22.64 -23.25 22.56
N ALA A 5 -23.44 -22.51 23.33
CA ALA A 5 -24.18 -21.35 22.81
C ALA A 5 -23.90 -20.01 23.50
N ARG A 6 -22.71 -19.78 24.08
CA ARG A 6 -22.30 -18.41 24.40
C ARG A 6 -21.92 -17.73 23.09
N ARG A 7 -22.87 -17.00 22.47
CA ARG A 7 -22.55 -16.07 21.38
C ARG A 7 -21.46 -15.12 21.89
N ALA A 8 -20.25 -15.23 21.36
CA ALA A 8 -19.20 -14.24 21.60
C ALA A 8 -19.80 -12.87 21.27
N ARG A 9 -19.72 -11.93 22.21
CA ARG A 9 -20.20 -10.58 21.94
C ARG A 9 -19.21 -9.92 20.97
N PRO A 10 -19.64 -8.98 20.11
CA PRO A 10 -18.72 -8.31 19.19
C PRO A 10 -17.51 -7.65 19.88
N GLU A 11 -17.65 -7.27 21.14
CA GLU A 11 -16.60 -6.72 22.01
C GLU A 11 -15.56 -7.75 22.50
N ASP A 12 -15.88 -9.05 22.45
CA ASP A 12 -14.98 -10.15 22.80
C ASP A 12 -14.10 -10.58 21.61
N LEU A 13 -14.35 -10.04 20.41
CA LEU A 13 -13.63 -10.41 19.18
C LEU A 13 -12.38 -9.52 19.01
N PRO A 14 -11.21 -10.10 18.65
CA PRO A 14 -10.05 -9.32 18.25
C PRO A 14 -10.42 -8.35 17.14
N ASP A 15 -9.91 -7.11 17.18
CA ASP A 15 -10.19 -6.11 16.15
C ASP A 15 -9.80 -6.68 14.77
N PRO A 16 -10.76 -6.82 13.83
CA PRO A 16 -10.49 -7.39 12.51
C PRO A 16 -9.47 -6.61 11.69
N LYS A 17 -9.17 -5.36 12.07
CA LYS A 17 -8.24 -4.47 11.37
C LYS A 17 -6.79 -4.61 11.84
N VAL A 18 -6.56 -5.37 12.91
CA VAL A 18 -5.22 -5.60 13.45
C VAL A 18 -4.54 -6.69 12.63
N ASN A 19 -3.37 -6.35 12.09
CA ASN A 19 -2.54 -7.29 11.35
C ASN A 19 -1.87 -8.27 12.32
N PRO A 20 -2.05 -9.60 12.16
CA PRO A 20 -1.37 -10.62 12.97
C PRO A 20 0.16 -10.55 12.92
N HIS A 21 0.74 -9.95 11.87
CA HIS A 21 2.19 -9.81 11.69
C HIS A 21 2.74 -8.45 12.13
N THR A 22 1.91 -7.55 12.65
CA THR A 22 2.37 -6.27 13.16
C THR A 22 2.91 -6.45 14.57
N LYS A 23 4.13 -5.97 14.81
CA LYS A 23 4.70 -5.92 16.16
C LYS A 23 3.87 -4.96 17.01
N ASP A 24 3.80 -5.19 18.32
CA ASP A 24 3.07 -4.32 19.29
C ASP A 24 3.63 -2.90 19.42
N GLU A 25 4.65 -2.55 18.63
CA GLU A 25 5.25 -1.24 18.56
C GLU A 25 4.43 -0.32 17.63
N ALA A 26 4.12 0.89 18.11
CA ALA A 26 3.49 1.90 17.28
C ALA A 26 4.40 2.28 16.11
N PRO A 27 3.91 2.28 14.85
CA PRO A 27 4.72 2.68 13.72
C PRO A 27 5.08 4.17 13.84
N MET A 28 6.26 4.56 13.34
CA MET A 28 6.79 5.91 13.50
C MET A 28 5.83 7.01 13.00
N GLY A 29 5.05 6.72 11.94
CA GLY A 29 4.06 7.66 11.40
C GLY A 29 2.77 7.77 12.21
N ALA A 30 2.57 6.97 13.26
CA ALA A 30 1.42 7.09 14.15
C ALA A 30 1.39 8.43 14.91
N ALA A 31 2.56 9.03 15.16
CA ALA A 31 2.70 10.34 15.79
C ALA A 31 2.48 11.51 14.81
N TRP A 32 2.37 11.25 13.50
CA TRP A 32 2.21 12.32 12.52
C TRP A 32 0.80 12.90 12.54
N PRO A 33 0.65 14.21 12.22
CA PRO A 33 -0.65 14.81 12.02
C PRO A 33 -1.49 14.03 11.00
N LEU A 34 -2.79 13.93 11.25
CA LEU A 34 -3.69 13.10 10.43
C LEU A 34 -3.71 13.54 8.95
N TRP A 35 -3.59 14.83 8.68
CA TRP A 35 -3.52 15.36 7.31
C TRP A 35 -2.28 14.84 6.54
N VAL A 36 -1.15 14.60 7.23
CA VAL A 36 0.07 14.04 6.60
C VAL A 36 -0.20 12.59 6.19
N GLN A 37 -0.83 11.81 7.08
CA GLN A 37 -1.17 10.42 6.81
C GLN A 37 -2.13 10.32 5.62
N TYR A 38 -3.15 11.19 5.56
CA TYR A 38 -4.07 11.26 4.42
C TYR A 38 -3.42 11.83 3.15
N ALA A 39 -2.47 12.76 3.25
CA ALA A 39 -1.74 13.25 2.09
C ALA A 39 -0.89 12.14 1.45
N LEU A 40 -0.21 11.32 2.27
CA LEU A 40 0.54 10.15 1.78
C LEU A 40 -0.38 9.10 1.16
N TYR A 41 -1.54 8.86 1.78
CA TYR A 41 -2.55 7.97 1.23
C TYR A 41 -3.13 8.52 -0.09
N GLY A 42 -3.40 9.82 -0.15
CA GLY A 42 -3.85 10.52 -1.36
C GLY A 42 -2.82 10.50 -2.48
N ALA A 43 -1.53 10.59 -2.17
CA ALA A 43 -0.44 10.46 -3.14
C ALA A 43 -0.44 9.08 -3.83
N LEU A 44 -0.83 8.02 -3.11
CA LEU A 44 -1.01 6.70 -3.70
C LEU A 44 -2.15 6.67 -4.73
N PHE A 45 -3.32 7.23 -4.39
CA PHE A 45 -4.44 7.32 -5.34
C PHE A 45 -4.12 8.22 -6.53
N PHE A 46 -3.39 9.31 -6.30
CA PHE A 46 -2.90 10.17 -7.37
C PHE A 46 -1.99 9.38 -8.32
N GLY A 47 -1.04 8.61 -7.80
CA GLY A 47 -0.16 7.77 -8.60
C GLY A 47 -0.92 6.72 -9.44
N ILE A 48 -1.91 6.05 -8.83
CA ILE A 48 -2.81 5.12 -9.55
C ILE A 48 -3.61 5.86 -10.63
N GLY A 49 -4.17 7.02 -10.32
CA GLY A 49 -4.93 7.84 -11.28
C GLY A 49 -4.07 8.27 -12.47
N ALA A 50 -2.85 8.75 -12.20
CA ALA A 50 -1.90 9.13 -13.24
C ALA A 50 -1.49 7.93 -14.11
N PHE A 51 -1.27 6.75 -13.52
CA PHE A 51 -1.07 5.50 -14.25
C PHE A 51 -2.23 5.21 -15.20
N LEU A 52 -3.48 5.25 -14.71
CA LEU A 52 -4.67 4.96 -15.51
C LEU A 52 -4.84 5.96 -16.65
N VAL A 53 -4.59 7.26 -16.41
CA VAL A 53 -4.61 8.30 -17.43
C VAL A 53 -3.56 8.02 -18.52
N PHE A 54 -2.31 7.76 -18.15
CA PHE A 54 -1.28 7.44 -19.14
C PHE A 54 -1.56 6.16 -19.91
N LEU A 55 -2.12 5.15 -19.25
CA LEU A 55 -2.51 3.90 -19.88
C LEU A 55 -3.62 4.14 -20.92
N GLY A 56 -4.64 4.92 -20.57
CA GLY A 56 -5.74 5.29 -21.48
C GLY A 56 -5.31 6.18 -22.64
N LEU A 57 -4.23 6.96 -22.49
CA LEU A 57 -3.60 7.73 -23.55
C LEU A 57 -2.62 6.92 -24.41
N GLU A 58 -2.59 5.59 -24.27
CA GLU A 58 -1.66 4.66 -24.93
C GLU A 58 -0.16 4.97 -24.66
N ARG A 59 0.12 5.75 -23.61
CA ARG A 59 1.47 6.12 -23.17
C ARG A 59 2.02 5.06 -22.22
N TRP A 60 2.15 3.83 -22.71
CA TRP A 60 2.49 2.65 -21.91
C TRP A 60 3.77 2.83 -21.06
N ARG A 61 4.80 3.51 -21.58
CA ARG A 61 6.04 3.81 -20.82
C ARG A 61 5.74 4.65 -19.60
N ARG A 62 5.10 5.81 -19.80
CA ARG A 62 4.75 6.72 -18.69
C ARG A 62 3.79 6.05 -17.70
N ALA A 63 2.86 5.22 -18.19
CA ALA A 63 1.97 4.44 -17.35
C ALA A 63 2.76 3.45 -16.45
N THR A 64 3.63 2.63 -17.04
CA THR A 64 4.46 1.65 -16.32
C THR A 64 5.40 2.33 -15.33
N PHE A 65 6.03 3.43 -15.71
CA PHE A 65 6.85 4.24 -14.81
C PHE A 65 6.04 4.72 -13.60
N MET A 66 4.85 5.29 -13.84
CA MET A 66 4.03 5.85 -12.78
C MET A 66 3.50 4.77 -11.83
N LEU A 67 3.11 3.62 -12.37
CA LEU A 67 2.72 2.47 -11.57
C LEU A 67 3.89 1.92 -10.75
N GLY A 68 5.09 1.81 -11.33
CA GLY A 68 6.30 1.38 -10.64
C GLY A 68 6.69 2.30 -9.48
N MET A 69 6.68 3.62 -9.71
CA MET A 69 6.89 4.62 -8.66
C MET A 69 5.84 4.56 -7.56
N THR A 70 4.57 4.33 -7.92
CA THR A 70 3.46 4.18 -6.98
C THR A 70 3.62 2.93 -6.11
N MET A 71 4.11 1.83 -6.69
CA MET A 71 4.42 0.61 -5.93
C MET A 71 5.56 0.87 -4.93
N ILE A 72 6.66 1.49 -5.35
CA ILE A 72 7.76 1.83 -4.43
C ILE A 72 7.24 2.71 -3.28
N LEU A 73 6.45 3.74 -3.62
CA LEU A 73 5.81 4.60 -2.63
C LEU A 73 4.96 3.78 -1.65
N LEU A 74 4.12 2.86 -2.13
CA LEU A 74 3.31 1.96 -1.30
C LEU A 74 4.17 1.18 -0.30
N GLY A 75 5.26 0.56 -0.75
CA GLY A 75 6.17 -0.20 0.10
C GLY A 75 6.77 0.65 1.22
N VAL A 76 7.18 1.88 0.89
CA VAL A 76 7.76 2.85 1.83
C VAL A 76 6.72 3.33 2.84
N ILE A 77 5.59 3.88 2.37
CA ILE A 77 4.57 4.45 3.28
C ILE A 77 4.01 3.40 4.23
N ARG A 78 3.99 2.13 3.83
CA ARG A 78 3.53 1.00 4.66
C ARG A 78 4.42 0.71 5.87
N GLN A 79 5.67 1.19 5.88
CA GLN A 79 6.52 1.14 7.08
C GLN A 79 6.09 2.17 8.12
N TYR A 80 5.51 3.29 7.69
CA TYR A 80 5.23 4.45 8.54
C TYR A 80 3.75 4.58 8.91
N LEU A 81 2.83 4.28 7.99
CA LEU A 81 1.40 4.45 8.22
C LEU A 81 0.85 3.34 9.14
N PRO A 82 -0.07 3.69 10.04
CA PRO A 82 -0.73 2.72 10.91
C PRO A 82 -1.74 1.89 10.12
N ASP A 83 -1.82 0.60 10.47
CA ASP A 83 -2.63 -0.42 9.81
C ASP A 83 -4.12 -0.06 9.74
N LYS A 84 -4.62 0.70 10.74
CA LYS A 84 -5.98 1.23 10.79
C LYS A 84 -6.38 2.10 9.59
N ILE A 85 -5.41 2.77 8.95
CA ILE A 85 -5.65 3.62 7.76
C ILE A 85 -5.55 2.79 6.48
N LEU A 86 -4.59 1.87 6.42
CA LEU A 86 -4.35 1.02 5.24
C LEU A 86 -5.38 -0.12 5.11
N GLY A 87 -6.09 -0.46 6.20
CA GLY A 87 -7.25 -1.35 6.18
C GLY A 87 -6.95 -2.78 5.70
N VAL A 88 -7.82 -3.31 4.83
CA VAL A 88 -7.88 -4.72 4.37
C VAL A 88 -6.57 -5.24 3.77
N PHE A 89 -5.65 -4.36 3.37
CA PHE A 89 -4.33 -4.75 2.87
C PHE A 89 -3.36 -5.22 3.97
N SER A 90 -3.70 -5.06 5.25
CA SER A 90 -2.82 -5.38 6.38
C SER A 90 -2.77 -6.87 6.76
N VAL A 91 -2.92 -7.80 5.82
CA VAL A 91 -2.82 -9.25 6.14
C VAL A 91 -1.38 -9.76 6.01
N ARG A 92 -0.55 -9.07 5.21
CA ARG A 92 0.84 -9.47 4.93
C ARG A 92 1.83 -8.69 5.79
N SER A 93 3.00 -9.28 6.01
CA SER A 93 4.07 -8.63 6.79
C SER A 93 4.59 -7.38 6.07
N LYS A 94 4.93 -6.35 6.85
CA LYS A 94 5.41 -5.06 6.31
C LYS A 94 6.71 -5.20 5.51
N LEU A 95 7.59 -6.10 5.94
CA LEU A 95 8.86 -6.37 5.25
C LEU A 95 8.62 -7.05 3.90
N PHE A 96 7.69 -8.01 3.83
CA PHE A 96 7.34 -8.65 2.56
C PHE A 96 6.81 -7.62 1.57
N ASP A 97 5.87 -6.77 1.99
CA ASP A 97 5.29 -5.77 1.10
C ASP A 97 6.32 -4.72 0.65
N LEU A 98 7.26 -4.30 1.53
CA LEU A 98 8.37 -3.42 1.15
C LEU A 98 9.24 -4.05 0.06
N THR A 99 9.70 -5.28 0.29
CA THR A 99 10.56 -5.98 -0.67
C THR A 99 9.83 -6.23 -1.98
N PHE A 100 8.61 -6.75 -1.93
CA PHE A 100 7.81 -7.03 -3.12
C PHE A 100 7.56 -5.78 -3.94
N CYS A 101 7.03 -4.72 -3.30
CA CYS A 101 6.69 -3.49 -4.00
C CYS A 101 7.93 -2.78 -4.56
N THR A 102 9.05 -2.82 -3.84
CA THR A 102 10.31 -2.21 -4.28
C THR A 102 10.91 -2.98 -5.45
N VAL A 103 10.99 -4.31 -5.38
CA VAL A 103 11.57 -5.14 -6.45
C VAL A 103 10.74 -5.03 -7.73
N ILE A 104 9.42 -5.21 -7.64
CA ILE A 104 8.54 -5.11 -8.81
C ILE A 104 8.51 -3.68 -9.34
N GLY A 105 8.33 -2.69 -8.46
CA GLY A 105 8.29 -1.29 -8.86
C GLY A 105 9.59 -0.81 -9.50
N ALA A 106 10.75 -1.21 -8.97
CA ALA A 106 12.04 -0.92 -9.57
C ALA A 106 12.21 -1.61 -10.93
N GLY A 107 11.77 -2.86 -11.08
CA GLY A 107 11.78 -3.55 -12.38
C GLY A 107 10.91 -2.84 -13.42
N MET A 108 9.75 -2.33 -13.02
CA MET A 108 8.85 -1.55 -13.89
C MET A 108 9.47 -0.20 -14.28
N VAL A 109 10.04 0.53 -13.33
CA VAL A 109 10.74 1.79 -13.60
C VAL A 109 11.93 1.56 -14.52
N PHE A 110 12.74 0.54 -14.25
CA PHE A 110 13.88 0.15 -15.07
C PHE A 110 13.44 -0.14 -16.51
N LEU A 111 12.45 -1.01 -16.71
CA LEU A 111 11.93 -1.37 -18.03
C LEU A 111 11.38 -0.14 -18.77
N SER A 112 10.66 0.74 -18.07
CA SER A 112 10.12 1.95 -18.70
C SER A 112 11.21 2.91 -19.16
N VAL A 113 12.28 3.05 -18.37
CA VAL A 113 13.38 3.99 -18.66
C VAL A 113 14.34 3.39 -19.70
N SER A 114 14.54 2.07 -19.69
CA SER A 114 15.47 1.39 -20.61
C SER A 114 14.97 1.32 -22.05
N VAL A 115 13.65 1.34 -22.27
CA VAL A 115 13.07 1.34 -23.61
C VAL A 115 13.02 2.76 -24.15
N ASP A 116 13.46 2.96 -25.40
CA ASP A 116 13.48 4.27 -26.04
C ASP A 116 12.10 4.88 -26.28
N ALA A 117 12.07 6.22 -26.25
CA ALA A 117 10.90 7.03 -26.53
C ALA A 117 10.70 7.24 -28.03
N LEU A 118 10.44 6.17 -28.78
CA LEU A 118 10.05 6.32 -30.19
C LEU A 118 8.63 6.93 -30.23
N GLY A 119 8.54 8.27 -30.20
CA GLY A 119 7.30 9.03 -30.40
C GLY A 119 6.38 9.24 -29.19
N SER A 120 6.86 9.07 -27.93
CA SER A 120 6.05 9.29 -26.70
C SER A 120 6.26 10.66 -26.05
#